data_AF-A0A482URN2-F1
#
_entry.id   AF-A0A482URN2-F1
#
_cell.length_a   1.000
_cell.length_b   1.000
_cell.length_c   1.000
_cell.angle_alpha   90.00
_cell.angle_beta   90.00
_cell.angle_gamma   90.00
#
_symmetry.space_group_name_H-M   'P 1'
#
loop_
_entity.id
_entity.type
_entity.pdbx_description
1 polymer ?
#
loop_
_entity_poly.entity_id
_entity_poly.type
_entity_poly.pdbx_seq_one_letter_code
_entity_poly.pdbx_strand_id
1 'polypeptide(L)'
;MKNMVVLRRVRGVKARGTRFLSNRTGANPFEATYLNKREANYMPLSPVSFLLRNMEAYPDYIASIHGNNTSYKLTWQQMGERASQLASSLTKTFKLKKFDVVSIISANSPAMYEAHFALPGAGIILHTINTRLDATTIAYQLKHCQAKVVLMDTEYTMLMAQVRQLLSKDTSTDMPQFVYIQDPGYPDQGELDSWQGSCISYDDLLEGGDKHHPLVLPSDELDPITLNYTSGTTGNPKGVVAHHRGAYLNAISNVLEGHIEKFASYLWGRQSIIYYVYTYVV
;
A
#
# COMPACT_ATOMS: atom_id res chain seq x y z
N MET A 1 -6.87 -23.56 -9.54
CA MET A 1 -6.63 -24.75 -8.69
C MET A 1 -5.16 -24.88 -8.24
N LYS A 2 -4.43 -23.78 -7.98
CA LYS A 2 -3.00 -23.86 -7.59
C LYS A 2 -2.76 -23.99 -6.07
N ASN A 3 -3.76 -23.69 -5.23
CA ASN A 3 -3.60 -23.61 -3.77
C ASN A 3 -4.53 -24.56 -3.01
N MET A 4 -4.48 -25.87 -3.31
CA MET A 4 -5.22 -26.87 -2.55
C MET A 4 -4.31 -28.01 -2.10
N VAL A 5 -4.38 -28.32 -0.81
CA VAL A 5 -3.78 -29.52 -0.24
C VAL A 5 -4.85 -30.60 -0.12
N VAL A 6 -4.64 -31.71 -0.83
CA VAL A 6 -5.59 -32.82 -0.85
C VAL A 6 -5.26 -33.82 0.26
N LEU A 7 -6.28 -34.22 1.02
CA LEU A 7 -6.20 -35.35 1.96
C LEU A 7 -5.79 -36.62 1.21
N ARG A 8 -4.60 -37.17 1.51
CA ARG A 8 -4.14 -38.41 0.87
C ARG A 8 -4.76 -39.63 1.56
N ARG A 9 -5.25 -40.58 0.76
CA ARG A 9 -5.53 -41.95 1.25
C ARG A 9 -4.21 -42.59 1.67
N VAL A 10 -4.15 -43.12 2.89
CA VAL A 10 -3.02 -43.94 3.34
C VAL A 10 -2.98 -45.22 2.51
N ARG A 11 -1.91 -45.43 1.73
CA ARG A 11 -1.71 -46.68 0.96
C ARG A 11 -1.57 -47.84 1.96
N GLY A 12 -2.46 -48.83 1.87
CA GLY A 12 -2.36 -50.08 2.65
C GLY A 12 -3.64 -50.63 3.28
N VAL A 13 -4.81 -50.03 3.07
CA VAL A 13 -6.08 -50.53 3.63
C VAL A 13 -6.95 -51.16 2.53
N LYS A 14 -7.08 -52.49 2.51
CA LYS A 14 -8.16 -53.18 1.80
C LYS A 14 -9.47 -52.82 2.49
N ALA A 15 -10.36 -52.14 1.76
CA ALA A 15 -11.65 -51.73 2.28
C ALA A 15 -12.57 -52.95 2.48
N ARG A 16 -12.88 -53.25 3.74
CA ARG A 16 -14.17 -53.86 4.13
C ARG A 16 -14.72 -53.01 5.27
N GLY A 17 -15.89 -52.44 5.05
CA GLY A 17 -16.59 -51.59 6.02
C GLY A 17 -16.24 -50.10 5.90
N THR A 18 -17.27 -49.28 6.05
CA THR A 18 -17.29 -47.81 6.13
C THR A 18 -16.41 -47.30 7.28
N ARG A 19 -15.09 -47.32 7.12
CA ARG A 19 -14.16 -46.59 7.98
C ARG A 19 -13.79 -45.27 7.32
N PHE A 20 -14.46 -44.21 7.79
CA PHE A 20 -13.96 -42.85 7.65
C PHE A 20 -12.52 -42.74 8.21
N LEU A 21 -11.79 -41.75 7.68
CA LEU A 21 -10.42 -41.33 7.99
C LEU A 21 -9.94 -41.75 9.39
N SER A 22 -9.51 -43.00 9.57
CA SER A 22 -9.01 -43.50 10.85
C SER A 22 -7.55 -43.86 10.67
N ASN A 23 -6.69 -43.03 11.26
CA ASN A 23 -5.26 -43.28 11.34
C ASN A 23 -4.98 -44.47 12.27
N ARG A 24 -3.97 -45.27 11.93
CA ARG A 24 -3.46 -46.37 12.80
C ARG A 24 -2.84 -45.86 14.11
N THR A 25 -2.60 -44.56 14.23
CA THR A 25 -1.90 -43.92 15.36
C THR A 25 -2.84 -43.26 16.37
N GLY A 26 -4.17 -43.28 16.15
CA GLY A 26 -5.13 -42.51 16.95
C GLY A 26 -5.08 -40.99 16.72
N ALA A 27 -4.13 -40.50 15.92
CA ALA A 27 -4.00 -39.08 15.61
C ALA A 27 -5.10 -38.61 14.64
N ASN A 28 -5.71 -37.48 14.98
CA ASN A 28 -6.73 -36.84 14.15
C ASN A 28 -6.18 -36.55 12.74
N PRO A 29 -6.80 -37.04 11.65
CA PRO A 29 -6.33 -36.83 10.28
C PRO A 29 -6.26 -35.35 9.87
N PHE A 30 -6.98 -34.46 10.57
CA PHE A 30 -6.97 -33.02 10.34
C PHE A 30 -5.81 -32.28 11.03
N GLU A 31 -5.08 -32.97 11.92
CA GLU A 31 -3.87 -32.45 12.58
C GLU A 31 -2.58 -32.98 11.91
N ALA A 32 -2.72 -33.62 10.75
CA ALA A 32 -1.57 -34.17 10.04
C ALA A 32 -0.64 -33.05 9.55
N THR A 33 0.67 -33.21 9.73
CA THR A 33 1.68 -32.19 9.38
C THR A 33 1.68 -31.77 7.91
N TYR A 34 1.20 -32.63 7.00
CA TYR A 34 1.04 -32.25 5.58
C TYR A 34 -0.11 -31.24 5.35
N LEU A 35 -0.99 -31.02 6.33
CA LEU A 35 -2.03 -29.99 6.30
C LEU A 35 -1.53 -28.65 6.88
N ASN A 36 -0.34 -28.61 7.47
CA ASN A 36 0.25 -27.37 7.96
C ASN A 36 0.34 -26.31 6.86
N LYS A 37 0.37 -25.04 7.29
CA LYS A 37 0.55 -23.87 6.44
C LYS A 37 1.79 -24.02 5.55
N ARG A 38 1.59 -23.91 4.24
CA ARG A 38 2.62 -23.93 3.19
C ARG A 38 2.14 -23.14 1.98
N GLU A 39 3.04 -22.86 1.05
CA GLU A 39 2.73 -22.10 -0.17
C GLU A 39 1.51 -22.66 -0.94
N ALA A 40 1.37 -23.99 -0.97
CA ALA A 40 0.27 -24.65 -1.66
C ALA A 40 -1.11 -24.57 -0.97
N ASN A 41 -1.25 -24.09 0.27
CA ASN A 41 -2.54 -23.92 0.96
C ASN A 41 -2.68 -22.61 1.74
N TYR A 42 -1.70 -21.71 1.61
CA TYR A 42 -1.74 -20.43 2.28
C TYR A 42 -1.22 -19.32 1.38
N MET A 43 -2.00 -18.25 1.30
CA MET A 43 -1.61 -16.99 0.73
C MET A 43 -2.04 -15.90 1.70
N PRO A 44 -1.14 -14.98 2.10
CA PRO A 44 -1.47 -13.91 3.03
C PRO A 44 -2.53 -12.98 2.42
N LEU A 45 -3.49 -12.55 3.24
CA LEU A 45 -4.48 -11.56 2.83
C LEU A 45 -3.84 -10.17 2.83
N SER A 46 -3.69 -9.60 1.64
CA SER A 46 -3.10 -8.28 1.43
C SER A 46 -3.74 -7.61 0.21
N PRO A 47 -4.07 -6.31 0.28
CA PRO A 47 -4.57 -5.59 -0.89
C PRO A 47 -3.63 -5.57 -2.10
N VAL A 48 -2.32 -5.78 -1.90
CA VAL A 48 -1.35 -5.96 -3.00
C VAL A 48 -1.78 -7.09 -3.95
N SER A 49 -2.43 -8.14 -3.42
CA SER A 49 -2.94 -9.24 -4.23
C SER A 49 -4.06 -8.83 -5.20
N PHE A 50 -4.80 -7.75 -4.90
CA PHE A 50 -5.82 -7.26 -5.81
C PHE A 50 -5.19 -6.66 -7.07
N LEU A 51 -4.12 -5.85 -6.93
CA LEU A 51 -3.39 -5.32 -8.08
C LEU A 51 -2.81 -6.45 -8.93
N LEU A 52 -2.09 -7.39 -8.31
CA LEU A 52 -1.48 -8.53 -9.01
C LEU A 52 -2.52 -9.36 -9.78
N ARG A 53 -3.68 -9.60 -9.17
CA ARG A 53 -4.78 -10.32 -9.82
C ARG A 53 -5.37 -9.54 -11.01
N ASN A 54 -5.50 -8.23 -10.90
CA ASN A 54 -6.04 -7.41 -12.00
C ASN A 54 -5.05 -7.28 -13.15
N MET A 55 -3.74 -7.21 -12.89
CA MET A 55 -2.71 -7.28 -13.93
C MET A 55 -2.80 -8.59 -14.72
N GLU A 56 -3.03 -9.72 -14.04
CA GLU A 56 -3.15 -11.03 -14.69
C GLU A 56 -4.48 -11.19 -15.44
N ALA A 57 -5.59 -10.79 -14.83
CA ALA A 57 -6.93 -11.10 -15.35
C ALA A 57 -7.50 -10.02 -16.28
N TYR A 58 -7.14 -8.75 -16.06
CA TYR A 58 -7.74 -7.58 -16.73
C TYR A 58 -6.68 -6.52 -17.10
N PRO A 59 -5.55 -6.89 -17.75
CA PRO A 59 -4.41 -6.00 -17.96
C PRO A 59 -4.78 -4.69 -18.68
N ASP A 60 -5.66 -4.77 -19.69
CA ASP A 60 -6.06 -3.63 -20.52
C ASP A 60 -7.26 -2.84 -19.96
N TYR A 61 -7.85 -3.30 -18.85
CA TYR A 61 -9.00 -2.61 -18.25
C TYR A 61 -8.53 -1.38 -17.47
N ILE A 62 -9.33 -0.32 -17.49
CA ILE A 62 -8.99 0.95 -16.83
C ILE A 62 -9.00 0.78 -15.32
N ALA A 63 -7.85 1.07 -14.69
CA ALA A 63 -7.64 1.06 -13.24
C ALA A 63 -7.95 2.40 -12.59
N SER A 64 -7.60 3.50 -13.26
CA SER A 64 -7.80 4.85 -12.74
C SER A 64 -7.98 5.87 -13.87
N ILE A 65 -8.81 6.87 -13.61
CA ILE A 65 -9.04 8.04 -14.45
C ILE A 65 -8.81 9.27 -13.57
N HIS A 66 -8.01 10.23 -14.04
CA HIS A 66 -7.66 11.43 -13.28
C HIS A 66 -7.75 12.70 -14.11
N GLY A 67 -8.04 13.82 -13.44
CA GLY A 67 -8.13 15.16 -14.01
C GLY A 67 -9.48 15.51 -14.64
N ASN A 68 -9.71 16.82 -14.80
CA ASN A 68 -10.99 17.39 -15.28
C ASN A 68 -11.43 16.91 -16.68
N ASN A 69 -10.48 16.52 -17.54
CA ASN A 69 -10.77 16.10 -18.91
C ASN A 69 -10.55 14.60 -19.16
N THR A 70 -10.38 13.79 -18.10
CA THR A 70 -10.14 12.34 -18.20
C THR A 70 -8.95 11.93 -19.08
N SER A 71 -8.00 12.83 -19.36
CA SER A 71 -6.87 12.56 -20.25
C SER A 71 -5.88 11.58 -19.63
N TYR A 72 -5.73 11.60 -18.30
CA TYR A 72 -4.85 10.69 -17.59
C TYR A 72 -5.62 9.42 -17.22
N LYS A 73 -5.37 8.35 -17.98
CA LYS A 73 -5.93 7.02 -17.73
C LYS A 73 -4.81 6.02 -17.60
N LEU A 74 -4.92 5.15 -16.60
CA LEU A 74 -4.03 4.01 -16.45
C LEU A 74 -4.86 2.73 -16.55
N THR A 75 -4.37 1.79 -17.33
CA THR A 75 -4.82 0.40 -17.30
C THR A 75 -4.27 -0.32 -16.06
N TRP A 76 -4.81 -1.48 -15.69
CA TRP A 76 -4.27 -2.28 -14.59
C TRP A 76 -2.83 -2.72 -14.83
N GLN A 77 -2.46 -3.04 -16.07
CA GLN A 77 -1.06 -3.34 -16.42
C GLN A 77 -0.15 -2.13 -16.13
N GLN A 78 -0.55 -0.93 -16.58
CA GLN A 78 0.23 0.29 -16.36
C GLN A 78 0.30 0.67 -14.87
N MET A 79 -0.79 0.52 -14.11
CA MET A 79 -0.80 0.72 -12.66
C MET A 79 0.20 -0.21 -11.96
N GLY A 80 0.21 -1.48 -12.37
CA GLY A 80 1.13 -2.49 -11.88
C GLY A 80 2.59 -2.19 -12.16
N GLU A 81 2.89 -1.82 -13.40
CA GLU A 81 4.25 -1.42 -13.83
C GLU A 81 4.72 -0.19 -13.06
N ARG A 82 3.89 0.85 -12.93
CA ARG A 82 4.22 2.07 -12.19
C ARG A 82 4.43 1.81 -10.70
N ALA A 83 3.58 0.99 -10.08
CA ALA A 83 3.78 0.57 -8.69
C ALA A 83 5.11 -0.20 -8.51
N SER A 84 5.48 -1.05 -9.48
CA SER A 84 6.74 -1.79 -9.47
C SER A 84 7.96 -0.85 -9.63
N GLN A 85 7.87 0.12 -10.55
CA GLN A 85 8.89 1.15 -10.73
C GLN A 85 9.10 1.95 -9.44
N LEU A 86 8.02 2.45 -8.83
CA LEU A 86 8.09 3.23 -7.61
C LEU A 86 8.70 2.42 -6.45
N ALA A 87 8.27 1.16 -6.27
CA ALA A 87 8.83 0.26 -5.28
C ALA A 87 10.35 0.05 -5.47
N SER A 88 10.76 -0.22 -6.72
CA SER A 88 12.15 -0.43 -7.08
C SER A 88 13.01 0.81 -6.86
N SER A 89 12.55 1.97 -7.28
CA SER A 89 13.36 3.19 -7.21
C SER A 89 13.49 3.71 -5.79
N LEU A 90 12.40 3.70 -5.01
CA LEU A 90 12.45 4.12 -3.60
C LEU A 90 13.39 3.23 -2.78
N THR A 91 13.28 1.91 -2.92
CA THR A 91 14.13 0.96 -2.19
C THR A 91 15.60 1.09 -2.58
N LYS A 92 15.91 1.28 -3.87
CA LYS A 92 17.28 1.44 -4.36
C LYS A 92 17.89 2.80 -3.99
N THR A 93 17.18 3.89 -4.28
CA THR A 93 17.67 5.26 -4.12
C THR A 93 17.84 5.62 -2.65
N PHE A 94 16.86 5.28 -1.81
CA PHE A 94 16.86 5.65 -0.40
C PHE A 94 17.25 4.51 0.54
N LYS A 95 17.60 3.33 -0.01
CA LYS A 95 18.02 2.15 0.74
C LYS A 95 16.97 1.69 1.77
N LEU A 96 15.69 1.85 1.42
CA LEU A 96 14.58 1.50 2.31
C LEU A 96 14.53 0.00 2.57
N LYS A 97 14.12 -0.34 3.79
CA LYS A 97 13.98 -1.70 4.29
C LYS A 97 12.56 -1.95 4.76
N LYS A 98 12.22 -3.22 4.95
CA LYS A 98 10.94 -3.64 5.52
C LYS A 98 10.62 -2.83 6.78
N PHE A 99 9.40 -2.30 6.85
CA PHE A 99 8.88 -1.45 7.92
C PHE A 99 9.44 -0.02 8.03
N ASP A 100 10.32 0.42 7.12
CA ASP A 100 10.56 1.85 6.98
C ASP A 100 9.25 2.56 6.60
N VAL A 101 9.13 3.83 7.01
CA VAL A 101 7.94 4.64 6.77
C VAL A 101 8.22 5.63 5.65
N VAL A 102 7.36 5.61 4.64
CA VAL A 102 7.29 6.64 3.61
C VAL A 102 5.99 7.40 3.81
N SER A 103 6.11 8.71 3.99
CA SER A 103 4.96 9.59 4.15
C SER A 103 4.58 10.23 2.84
N ILE A 104 3.31 10.53 2.65
CA ILE A 104 2.81 11.25 1.49
C ILE A 104 1.81 12.32 1.91
N ILE A 105 1.99 13.53 1.37
CA ILE A 105 1.02 14.62 1.43
C ILE A 105 0.67 15.03 0.01
N SER A 106 -0.51 14.64 -0.45
CA SER A 106 -1.00 14.96 -1.79
C SER A 106 -2.52 14.94 -1.83
N ALA A 107 -3.08 15.61 -2.84
CA ALA A 107 -4.46 15.45 -3.29
C ALA A 107 -4.82 13.96 -3.53
N ASN A 108 -6.07 13.70 -3.93
CA ASN A 108 -6.40 12.41 -4.55
C ASN A 108 -5.74 12.37 -5.95
N SER A 109 -4.46 12.01 -6.00
CA SER A 109 -3.63 11.99 -7.20
C SER A 109 -3.25 10.57 -7.63
N PRO A 110 -2.79 10.37 -8.87
CA PRO A 110 -2.26 9.08 -9.33
C PRO A 110 -1.09 8.57 -8.48
N ALA A 111 -0.17 9.46 -8.10
CA ALA A 111 0.96 9.11 -7.24
C ALA A 111 0.51 8.57 -5.87
N MET A 112 -0.53 9.18 -5.28
CA MET A 112 -1.13 8.66 -4.04
C MET A 112 -1.69 7.25 -4.26
N TYR A 113 -2.40 7.01 -5.36
CA TYR A 113 -2.98 5.70 -5.64
C TYR A 113 -1.91 4.62 -5.91
N GLU A 114 -0.87 4.96 -6.68
CA GLU A 114 0.27 4.10 -6.95
C GLU A 114 1.02 3.72 -5.65
N ALA A 115 1.22 4.67 -4.73
CA ALA A 115 1.89 4.45 -3.45
C ALA A 115 1.17 3.42 -2.55
N HIS A 116 -0.16 3.31 -2.64
CA HIS A 116 -0.93 2.30 -1.89
C HIS A 116 -0.61 0.86 -2.31
N PHE A 117 -0.07 0.64 -3.52
CA PHE A 117 0.38 -0.68 -3.93
C PHE A 117 1.89 -0.83 -3.87
N ALA A 118 2.62 0.18 -4.32
CA ALA A 118 4.08 0.16 -4.40
C ALA A 118 4.72 -0.04 -3.02
N LEU A 119 4.32 0.77 -2.03
CA LEU A 119 4.97 0.74 -0.72
C LEU A 119 4.67 -0.57 0.03
N PRO A 120 3.40 -1.01 0.17
CA PRO A 120 3.12 -2.31 0.75
C PRO A 120 3.75 -3.48 -0.01
N GLY A 121 3.79 -3.42 -1.34
CA GLY A 121 4.44 -4.43 -2.18
C GLY A 121 5.97 -4.47 -2.03
N ALA A 122 6.59 -3.39 -1.54
CA ALA A 122 7.99 -3.33 -1.14
C ALA A 122 8.21 -3.66 0.36
N GLY A 123 7.14 -3.95 1.12
CA GLY A 123 7.19 -4.14 2.57
C GLY A 123 7.40 -2.84 3.36
N ILE A 124 7.15 -1.69 2.74
CA ILE A 124 7.27 -0.35 3.31
C ILE A 124 5.90 0.11 3.84
N ILE A 125 5.90 0.83 4.95
CA ILE A 125 4.68 1.35 5.56
C ILE A 125 4.34 2.69 4.92
N LEU A 126 3.14 2.78 4.34
CA LEU A 126 2.61 4.03 3.81
C LEU A 126 1.98 4.88 4.94
N HIS A 127 2.43 6.12 5.09
CA HIS A 127 1.82 7.11 5.98
C HIS A 127 1.19 8.25 5.18
N THR A 128 -0.15 8.26 5.09
CA THR A 128 -0.88 9.35 4.41
C THR A 128 -1.16 10.50 5.37
N ILE A 129 -0.75 11.71 4.98
CA ILE A 129 -0.92 12.93 5.76
C ILE A 129 -2.19 13.65 5.30
N ASN A 130 -3.04 14.03 6.26
CA ASN A 130 -4.20 14.87 5.97
C ASN A 130 -3.75 16.30 5.61
N THR A 131 -4.13 16.75 4.42
CA THR A 131 -3.75 18.05 3.84
C THR A 131 -4.30 19.26 4.58
N ARG A 132 -5.23 19.07 5.53
CA ARG A 132 -5.79 20.15 6.37
C ARG A 132 -5.00 20.42 7.65
N LEU A 133 -3.92 19.69 7.89
CA LEU A 133 -3.12 19.82 9.10
C LEU A 133 -2.11 20.97 8.99
N ASP A 134 -1.80 21.60 10.11
CA ASP A 134 -0.77 22.61 10.19
C ASP A 134 0.65 22.00 10.20
N ALA A 135 1.65 22.85 9.93
CA ALA A 135 3.06 22.43 9.85
C ALA A 135 3.61 21.80 11.14
N THR A 136 3.15 22.28 12.31
CA THR A 136 3.60 21.76 13.61
C THR A 136 3.11 20.33 13.81
N THR A 137 1.84 20.11 13.50
CA THR A 137 1.21 18.79 13.58
C THR A 137 1.86 17.81 12.59
N ILE A 138 2.14 18.24 11.36
CA ILE A 138 2.81 17.40 10.36
C ILE A 138 4.26 17.07 10.78
N ALA A 139 5.02 18.06 11.23
CA ALA A 139 6.39 17.85 11.70
C ALA A 139 6.44 16.86 12.87
N TYR A 140 5.49 16.97 13.81
CA TYR A 140 5.34 15.98 14.88
C TYR A 140 5.10 14.56 14.33
N GLN A 141 4.17 14.39 13.39
CA GLN A 141 3.86 13.08 12.83
C GLN A 141 5.06 12.45 12.12
N LEU A 142 5.76 13.22 11.27
CA LEU A 142 6.95 12.77 10.55
C LEU A 142 8.06 12.35 11.49
N LYS A 143 8.27 13.11 12.58
CA LYS A 143 9.23 12.76 13.63
C LYS A 143 8.80 11.49 14.37
N HIS A 144 7.54 11.42 14.80
CA HIS A 144 7.03 10.32 15.60
C HIS A 144 7.01 8.99 14.82
N CYS A 145 6.73 9.03 13.52
CA CYS A 145 6.82 7.84 12.66
C CYS A 145 8.21 7.57 12.09
N GLN A 146 9.19 8.44 12.35
CA GLN A 146 10.55 8.35 11.81
C GLN A 146 10.55 8.18 10.28
N ALA A 147 9.75 9.00 9.59
CA ALA A 147 9.63 8.96 8.13
C ALA A 147 11.01 9.05 7.48
N LYS A 148 11.30 8.15 6.53
CA LYS A 148 12.56 8.15 5.77
C LYS A 148 12.47 8.99 4.50
N VAL A 149 11.29 8.98 3.87
CA VAL A 149 10.99 9.73 2.66
C VAL A 149 9.62 10.38 2.81
N VAL A 150 9.48 11.60 2.28
CA VAL A 150 8.22 12.31 2.16
C VAL A 150 7.96 12.61 0.69
N LEU A 151 6.89 12.04 0.15
CA LEU A 151 6.33 12.38 -1.15
C LEU A 151 5.39 13.57 -0.95
N MET A 152 5.65 14.70 -1.58
CA MET A 152 4.85 15.91 -1.39
C MET A 152 4.37 16.45 -2.72
N ASP A 153 3.07 16.70 -2.82
CA ASP A 153 2.51 17.44 -3.95
C ASP A 153 3.06 18.86 -3.99
N THR A 154 3.32 19.36 -5.21
CA THR A 154 3.81 20.73 -5.40
C THR A 154 2.85 21.77 -4.80
N GLU A 155 1.54 21.48 -4.77
CA GLU A 155 0.53 22.34 -4.12
C GLU A 155 0.87 22.61 -2.63
N TYR A 156 1.51 21.66 -1.93
CA TYR A 156 1.82 21.77 -0.50
C TYR A 156 3.25 22.23 -0.21
N THR A 157 4.01 22.69 -1.21
CA THR A 157 5.44 23.04 -1.04
C THR A 157 5.66 24.11 0.03
N MET A 158 4.83 25.17 0.08
CA MET A 158 4.95 26.22 1.11
C MET A 158 4.74 25.69 2.53
N LEU A 159 3.74 24.81 2.72
CA LEU A 159 3.48 24.16 4.00
C LEU A 159 4.66 23.26 4.38
N MET A 160 5.16 22.48 3.43
CA MET A 160 6.27 21.55 3.64
C MET A 160 7.60 22.26 3.89
N ALA A 161 7.82 23.47 3.37
CA ALA A 161 8.97 24.30 3.70
C ALA A 161 8.96 24.69 5.20
N GLN A 162 7.79 25.03 5.75
CA GLN A 162 7.63 25.30 7.19
C GLN A 162 7.87 24.04 8.02
N VAL A 163 7.33 22.89 7.59
CA VAL A 163 7.56 21.59 8.22
C VAL A 163 9.06 21.28 8.27
N ARG A 164 9.77 21.44 7.15
CA ARG A 164 11.22 21.21 7.08
C ARG A 164 12.00 22.13 8.01
N GLN A 165 11.60 23.40 8.15
CA GLN A 165 12.21 24.33 9.09
C GLN A 165 11.97 23.93 10.56
N LEU A 166 10.80 23.34 10.87
CA LEU A 166 10.53 22.81 12.20
C LEU A 166 11.36 21.57 12.50
N LEU A 167 11.46 20.65 11.53
CA LEU A 167 12.29 19.45 11.64
C LEU A 167 13.78 19.79 11.78
N SER A 168 14.27 20.84 11.12
CA SER A 168 15.70 21.22 11.21
C SER A 168 16.11 21.79 12.56
N LYS A 169 15.16 22.25 13.38
CA LYS A 169 15.42 22.72 14.76
C LYS A 169 15.67 21.57 15.73
N ASP A 170 15.31 20.35 15.35
CA ASP A 170 15.36 19.18 16.21
C ASP A 170 16.26 18.10 15.60
N THR A 171 17.46 17.95 16.17
CA THR A 171 18.47 17.02 15.67
C THR A 171 18.33 15.61 16.24
N SER A 172 17.24 15.29 16.96
CA SER A 172 17.04 13.96 17.55
C SER A 172 16.66 12.86 16.54
N THR A 173 16.29 13.24 15.32
CA THR A 173 15.94 12.32 14.23
C THR A 173 16.57 12.79 12.92
N ASP A 174 16.91 11.86 12.04
CA ASP A 174 17.40 12.18 10.70
C ASP A 174 16.34 12.96 9.90
N MET A 175 16.78 13.92 9.10
CA MET A 175 15.92 14.63 8.15
C MET A 175 15.44 13.64 7.06
N PRO A 176 14.12 13.51 6.81
CA PRO A 176 13.63 12.71 5.71
C PRO A 176 14.12 13.25 4.37
N GLN A 177 14.21 12.38 3.37
CA GLN A 177 14.38 12.78 1.98
C GLN A 177 13.04 13.27 1.43
N PHE A 178 13.05 14.27 0.55
CA PHE A 178 11.83 14.82 -0.03
C PHE A 178 11.79 14.56 -1.53
N VAL A 179 10.59 14.24 -2.00
CA VAL A 179 10.29 13.95 -3.40
C VAL A 179 9.05 14.77 -3.76
N TYR A 180 9.12 15.58 -4.80
CA TYR A 180 7.96 16.37 -5.22
C TYR A 180 7.13 15.63 -6.28
N ILE A 181 5.81 15.70 -6.14
CA ILE A 181 4.83 15.16 -7.08
C ILE A 181 4.27 16.35 -7.86
N GLN A 182 4.33 16.29 -9.19
CA GLN A 182 3.56 17.17 -10.06
C GLN A 182 2.32 16.40 -10.51
N ASP A 183 1.13 16.89 -10.14
CA ASP A 183 -0.11 16.22 -10.53
C ASP A 183 -0.34 16.37 -12.05
N PRO A 184 -0.47 15.25 -12.80
CA PRO A 184 -0.62 15.31 -14.26
C PRO A 184 -2.00 15.81 -14.72
N GLY A 185 -3.02 15.78 -13.86
CA GLY A 185 -4.38 16.26 -14.13
C GLY A 185 -4.62 17.71 -13.69
N TYR A 186 -3.82 18.19 -12.74
CA TYR A 186 -3.85 19.56 -12.22
C TYR A 186 -2.41 20.04 -12.03
N PRO A 187 -1.67 20.31 -13.13
CA PRO A 187 -0.29 20.75 -13.04
C PRO A 187 -0.28 22.17 -12.46
N ASP A 188 -0.22 22.26 -11.14
CA ASP A 188 -0.04 23.52 -10.45
C ASP A 188 1.46 23.83 -10.40
N GLN A 189 1.80 25.10 -10.61
CA GLN A 189 3.19 25.56 -10.46
C GLN A 189 3.41 25.92 -9.00
N GLY A 190 3.34 24.92 -8.13
CA GLY A 190 3.76 25.10 -6.74
C GLY A 190 5.13 25.80 -6.69
N GLU A 191 5.38 26.59 -5.64
CA GLU A 191 6.60 27.39 -5.54
C GLU A 191 7.83 26.53 -5.21
N LEU A 192 8.26 25.68 -6.15
CA LEU A 192 9.47 24.85 -5.99
C LEU A 192 10.73 25.71 -5.77
N ASP A 193 10.75 26.95 -6.27
CA ASP A 193 11.82 27.91 -6.01
C ASP A 193 11.97 28.25 -4.51
N SER A 194 10.89 28.11 -3.73
CA SER A 194 10.93 28.30 -2.27
C SER A 194 11.54 27.10 -1.53
N TRP A 195 11.69 25.95 -2.19
CA TRP A 195 12.22 24.73 -1.58
C TRP A 195 13.73 24.77 -1.47
N GLN A 196 14.23 24.80 -0.23
CA GLN A 196 15.67 24.77 0.04
C GLN A 196 16.12 23.34 0.38
N GLY A 197 16.59 22.56 -0.59
CA GLY A 197 17.16 21.23 -0.38
C GLY A 197 17.22 20.39 -1.65
N SER A 198 17.94 19.27 -1.60
CA SER A 198 17.86 18.27 -2.68
C SER A 198 16.44 17.71 -2.70
N CYS A 199 15.83 17.69 -3.88
CA CYS A 199 14.52 17.11 -4.12
C CYS A 199 14.57 16.41 -5.48
N ILE A 200 14.11 15.16 -5.51
CA ILE A 200 13.97 14.38 -6.75
C ILE A 200 12.51 14.47 -7.18
N SER A 201 12.23 14.58 -8.48
CA SER A 201 10.85 14.52 -8.95
C SER A 201 10.29 13.09 -8.82
N TYR A 202 8.99 12.98 -8.60
CA TYR A 202 8.31 11.69 -8.58
C TYR A 202 8.45 10.96 -9.92
N ASP A 203 8.40 11.70 -11.04
CA ASP A 203 8.54 11.13 -12.37
C ASP A 203 9.96 10.61 -12.63
N ASP A 204 11.01 11.31 -12.19
CA ASP A 204 12.39 10.82 -12.27
C ASP A 204 12.57 9.54 -11.44
N LEU A 205 11.91 9.45 -10.27
CA LEU A 205 11.90 8.20 -9.50
C LEU A 205 11.22 7.07 -10.25
N LEU A 206 10.10 7.32 -10.93
CA LEU A 206 9.45 6.28 -11.73
C LEU A 206 10.31 5.84 -12.92
N GLU A 207 10.90 6.79 -13.64
CA GLU A 207 11.78 6.50 -14.78
C GLU A 207 13.04 5.72 -14.34
N GLY A 208 13.57 6.00 -13.15
CA GLY A 208 14.70 5.27 -12.56
C GLY A 208 14.36 3.88 -12.00
N GLY A 209 13.07 3.50 -11.97
CA GLY A 209 12.58 2.25 -11.43
C GLY A 209 12.47 1.12 -12.46
N ASP A 210 12.59 -0.13 -12.01
CA ASP A 210 12.34 -1.31 -12.85
C ASP A 210 10.85 -1.66 -12.85
N LYS A 211 10.20 -1.59 -14.02
CA LYS A 211 8.78 -1.95 -14.19
C LYS A 211 8.47 -3.43 -14.00
N HIS A 212 9.49 -4.28 -13.97
CA HIS A 212 9.37 -5.72 -13.70
C HIS A 212 9.79 -6.09 -12.27
N HIS A 213 10.09 -5.10 -11.42
CA HIS A 213 10.40 -5.34 -10.02
C HIS A 213 9.22 -6.06 -9.32
N PRO A 214 9.47 -7.15 -8.59
CA PRO A 214 8.37 -7.91 -8.00
C PRO A 214 7.74 -7.15 -6.82
N LEU A 215 6.42 -6.95 -6.86
CA LEU A 215 5.64 -6.60 -5.68
C LEU A 215 5.37 -7.86 -4.86
N VAL A 216 5.84 -7.87 -3.62
CA VAL A 216 5.85 -9.05 -2.75
C VAL A 216 4.69 -8.97 -1.75
N LEU A 217 3.99 -10.09 -1.56
CA LEU A 217 2.99 -10.22 -0.50
C LEU A 217 3.68 -10.33 0.88
N PRO A 218 3.07 -9.84 1.97
CA PRO A 218 3.73 -9.86 3.27
C PRO A 218 3.90 -11.29 3.78
N SER A 219 4.98 -11.56 4.50
CA SER A 219 5.22 -12.85 5.15
C SER A 219 4.14 -13.18 6.19
N ASP A 220 3.67 -12.16 6.89
CA ASP A 220 2.56 -12.22 7.84
C ASP A 220 1.50 -11.20 7.45
N GLU A 221 0.24 -11.62 7.33
CA GLU A 221 -0.87 -10.73 7.01
C GLU A 221 -1.24 -9.79 8.18
N LEU A 222 -0.63 -9.97 9.35
CA LEU A 222 -0.67 -9.05 10.48
C LEU A 222 0.45 -8.00 10.46
N ASP A 223 1.36 -8.06 9.49
CA ASP A 223 2.36 -7.01 9.28
C ASP A 223 1.66 -5.65 9.01
N PRO A 224 2.25 -4.52 9.45
CA PRO A 224 1.71 -3.19 9.21
C PRO A 224 1.74 -2.85 7.71
N ILE A 225 0.60 -2.34 7.20
CA ILE A 225 0.48 -1.87 5.81
C ILE A 225 0.47 -0.34 5.73
N THR A 226 -0.09 0.32 6.74
CA THR A 226 -0.18 1.78 6.78
C THR A 226 -0.21 2.29 8.21
N LEU A 227 0.26 3.52 8.38
CA LEU A 227 0.21 4.30 9.60
C LEU A 227 -0.57 5.59 9.33
N ASN A 228 -1.52 5.93 10.18
CA ASN A 228 -2.28 7.18 10.08
C ASN A 228 -2.40 7.83 11.45
N TYR A 229 -2.67 9.12 11.51
CA TYR A 229 -2.84 9.82 12.79
C TYR A 229 -4.26 10.32 12.98
N THR A 230 -4.75 10.15 14.20
CA THR A 230 -6.02 10.73 14.65
C THR A 230 -5.75 11.90 15.59
N SER A 231 -6.54 12.97 15.45
CA SER A 231 -6.54 14.05 16.43
C SER A 231 -7.17 13.51 17.71
N GLY A 232 -6.38 13.49 18.78
CA GLY A 232 -6.90 13.28 20.12
C GLY A 232 -7.64 14.53 20.61
N THR A 233 -8.63 14.36 21.48
CA THR A 233 -9.22 15.49 22.22
C THR A 233 -8.26 16.09 23.25
N THR A 234 -7.19 15.36 23.59
CA THR A 234 -6.14 15.76 24.53
C THR A 234 -4.78 15.30 24.01
N GLY A 235 -3.81 16.22 23.96
CA GLY A 235 -2.41 15.94 23.62
C GLY A 235 -2.11 15.77 22.13
N ASN A 236 -0.91 15.25 21.85
CA ASN A 236 -0.42 15.06 20.49
C ASN A 236 -1.21 13.96 19.73
N PRO A 237 -1.26 14.02 18.38
CA PRO A 237 -1.91 13.01 17.56
C PRO A 237 -1.41 11.58 17.85
N LYS A 238 -2.31 10.61 17.76
CA LYS A 238 -2.02 9.19 18.02
C LYS A 238 -1.86 8.43 16.71
N GLY A 239 -0.75 7.70 16.59
CA GLY A 239 -0.51 6.81 15.45
C GLY A 239 -1.37 5.56 15.52
N VAL A 240 -2.20 5.36 14.50
CA VAL A 240 -3.04 4.18 14.28
C VAL A 240 -2.41 3.35 13.17
N VAL A 241 -1.99 2.15 13.53
CA VAL A 241 -1.38 1.19 12.61
C VAL A 241 -2.46 0.22 12.12
N ALA A 242 -2.61 0.10 10.81
CA ALA A 242 -3.42 -0.94 10.20
C ALA A 242 -2.52 -2.03 9.61
N HIS A 243 -3.03 -3.26 9.55
CA HIS A 243 -2.32 -4.41 9.00
C HIS A 243 -2.95 -4.91 7.71
N HIS A 244 -2.20 -5.69 6.93
CA HIS A 244 -2.62 -6.16 5.60
C HIS A 244 -3.98 -6.89 5.60
N ARG A 245 -4.19 -7.83 6.53
CA ARG A 245 -5.45 -8.58 6.66
C ARG A 245 -6.64 -7.67 6.91
N GLY A 246 -6.48 -6.66 7.77
CA GLY A 246 -7.53 -5.72 8.13
C GLY A 246 -7.93 -4.86 6.94
N ALA A 247 -6.93 -4.33 6.23
CA ALA A 247 -7.14 -3.57 5.00
C ALA A 247 -7.81 -4.42 3.89
N TYR A 248 -7.38 -5.68 3.72
CA TYR A 248 -7.95 -6.60 2.74
C TYR A 248 -9.43 -6.92 3.04
N LEU A 249 -9.75 -7.29 4.28
CA LEU A 249 -11.13 -7.63 4.66
C LEU A 249 -12.05 -6.43 4.59
N ASN A 250 -11.55 -5.25 5.00
CA ASN A 250 -12.32 -4.03 4.91
C ASN A 250 -12.62 -3.63 3.45
N ALA A 251 -11.65 -3.75 2.54
CA ALA A 251 -11.85 -3.50 1.12
C ALA A 251 -13.00 -4.35 0.56
N ILE A 252 -13.01 -5.66 0.86
CA ILE A 252 -14.09 -6.56 0.45
C ILE A 252 -15.42 -6.16 1.10
N SER A 253 -15.41 -5.82 2.38
CA SER A 253 -16.62 -5.38 3.10
C SER A 253 -17.25 -4.17 2.45
N ASN A 254 -16.45 -3.16 2.06
CA ASN A 254 -16.96 -1.94 1.44
C ASN A 254 -17.54 -2.21 0.04
N VAL A 255 -16.99 -3.16 -0.73
CA VAL A 255 -17.58 -3.59 -2.02
C VAL A 255 -18.94 -4.22 -1.82
N LEU A 256 -19.06 -5.10 -0.81
CA LEU A 256 -20.31 -5.79 -0.49
C LEU A 256 -21.38 -4.82 0.04
N GLU A 257 -21.01 -3.94 0.98
CA GLU A 257 -21.91 -2.96 1.59
C GLU A 257 -22.30 -1.85 0.61
N GLY A 258 -21.35 -1.41 -0.21
CA GLY A 258 -21.59 -0.40 -1.25
C GLY A 258 -22.33 -0.93 -2.47
N HIS A 259 -22.65 -2.23 -2.51
CA HIS A 259 -23.25 -2.91 -3.67
C HIS A 259 -22.51 -2.59 -4.98
N ILE A 260 -21.18 -2.53 -4.92
CA ILE A 260 -20.35 -2.15 -6.06
C ILE A 260 -20.35 -3.31 -7.07
N GLU A 261 -20.93 -3.06 -8.24
CA GLU A 261 -20.97 -4.03 -9.32
C GLU A 261 -19.59 -4.28 -9.91
N LYS A 262 -19.42 -5.45 -10.54
CA LYS A 262 -18.20 -5.77 -11.27
C LYS A 262 -17.94 -4.69 -12.33
N PHE A 263 -16.71 -4.16 -12.36
CA PHE A 263 -16.27 -3.13 -13.30
C PHE A 263 -16.93 -1.75 -13.14
N ALA A 264 -17.58 -1.47 -12.01
CA ALA A 264 -18.14 -0.16 -11.71
C ALA A 264 -17.05 0.94 -11.69
N SER A 265 -17.39 2.11 -12.21
CA SER A 265 -16.58 3.32 -12.07
C SER A 265 -16.94 4.02 -10.76
N TYR A 266 -15.96 4.22 -9.89
CA TYR A 266 -16.16 4.87 -8.59
C TYR A 266 -15.35 6.16 -8.48
N LEU A 267 -15.98 7.21 -7.96
CA LEU A 267 -15.31 8.48 -7.67
C LEU A 267 -14.67 8.44 -6.28
N TRP A 268 -13.34 8.47 -6.24
CA TRP A 268 -12.62 8.60 -4.98
C TRP A 268 -12.73 10.04 -4.42
N GLY A 269 -13.73 10.26 -3.55
CA GLY A 269 -14.06 11.60 -3.03
C GLY A 269 -13.49 11.96 -1.65
N ARG A 270 -12.94 11.01 -0.88
CA ARG A 270 -12.38 11.28 0.47
C ARG A 270 -10.93 10.80 0.59
N GLN A 271 -10.06 11.73 0.97
CA GLN A 271 -8.60 11.66 0.93
C GLN A 271 -7.94 10.84 2.05
N SER A 272 -8.70 10.45 3.08
CA SER A 272 -8.10 10.17 4.40
C SER A 272 -8.68 8.96 5.15
N ILE A 273 -9.21 7.97 4.45
CA ILE A 273 -9.57 6.73 5.11
C ILE A 273 -8.94 5.57 4.34
N ILE A 274 -7.90 5.00 4.98
CA ILE A 274 -7.19 3.72 4.71
C ILE A 274 -8.08 2.66 4.04
N TYR A 275 -9.34 2.64 4.45
CA TYR A 275 -10.37 1.68 4.10
C TYR A 275 -10.85 1.78 2.65
N TYR A 276 -10.85 2.99 2.08
CA TYR A 276 -11.46 3.19 0.78
C TYR A 276 -10.54 2.78 -0.36
N VAL A 277 -9.26 3.14 -0.34
CA VAL A 277 -8.39 3.01 -1.52
C VAL A 277 -8.32 1.58 -2.07
N TYR A 278 -8.34 0.57 -1.20
CA TYR A 278 -8.30 -0.83 -1.60
C TYR A 278 -9.66 -1.44 -1.98
N THR A 279 -10.76 -0.78 -1.62
CA THR A 279 -12.13 -1.18 -1.98
C THR A 279 -12.31 -1.26 -3.50
N TYR A 280 -11.55 -0.46 -4.24
CA TYR A 280 -11.80 -0.20 -5.66
C TYR A 280 -11.06 -1.13 -6.63
N VAL A 281 -10.44 -2.21 -6.11
CA VAL A 281 -9.59 -3.14 -6.89
C VAL A 281 -10.16 -4.56 -6.93
N VAL A 282 -11.31 -4.82 -6.30
CA VAL A 282 -11.90 -6.16 -6.19
C VAL A 282 -12.75 -6.55 -7.41
#